data_AF-A0A2M8EDA9-F1
#
_entry.id   AF-A0A2M8EDA9-F1
#
_cell.length_a   1.000
_cell.length_b   1.000
_cell.length_c   1.000
_cell.angle_alpha   90.00
_cell.angle_beta   90.00
_cell.angle_gamma   90.00
#
_symmetry.space_group_name_H-M   'P 1'
#
loop_
_entity.id
_entity.type
_entity.pdbx_description
1 polymer ?
#
loop_
_entity_poly.entity_id
_entity_poly.type
_entity_poly.pdbx_seq_one_letter_code
_entity_poly.pdbx_strand_id
1 'polypeptide(L)'
;LHHTFYYAWIVLPLAGALLILLQTEAARVPVDDPLTHLELTMIHEVMILDHSGPELAAMQYAAGLKMTLYAGLIATLLNPFDPLAAPLAATAVSVGLMLTVALVVGCFESLMARLPMHQVSRYVWLAGWLAAAAALTVGVLGGGL
;
A
#
# COMPACT_ATOMS: atom_id res chain seq x y z
N LEU A 1 -16.30 8.53 14.54
CA LEU A 1 -16.27 8.40 13.06
C LEU A 1 -16.69 6.99 12.60
N HIS A 2 -16.15 5.91 13.19
CA HIS A 2 -16.43 4.52 12.81
C HIS A 2 -17.90 4.06 12.89
N HIS A 3 -18.73 4.70 13.71
CA HIS A 3 -20.16 4.37 13.86
C HIS A 3 -21.08 5.11 12.88
N THR A 4 -20.54 5.94 11.98
CA THR A 4 -21.31 6.72 11.03
C THR A 4 -21.34 6.00 9.68
N PHE A 5 -22.50 5.95 9.02
CA PHE A 5 -22.69 5.31 7.71
C PHE A 5 -21.64 5.74 6.66
N TYR A 6 -21.19 7.00 6.73
CA TYR A 6 -20.22 7.60 5.80
C TYR A 6 -18.79 7.10 5.96
N TYR A 7 -18.45 6.46 7.08
CA TYR A 7 -17.10 5.99 7.35
C TYR A 7 -16.61 4.98 6.29
N ALA A 8 -17.44 3.99 5.96
CA ALA A 8 -17.10 3.00 4.95
C ALA A 8 -16.92 3.62 3.56
N TRP A 9 -17.73 4.62 3.22
CA TRP A 9 -17.67 5.33 1.94
C TRP A 9 -16.42 6.17 1.73
N ILE A 10 -15.74 6.55 2.82
CA ILE A 10 -14.48 7.32 2.78
C ILE A 10 -13.28 6.38 2.89
N VAL A 11 -13.34 5.44 3.84
CA VAL A 11 -12.20 4.60 4.18
C VAL A 11 -11.90 3.54 3.14
N LEU A 12 -12.92 2.89 2.56
CA LEU A 12 -12.69 1.87 1.53
C LEU A 12 -11.95 2.39 0.29
N PRO A 13 -12.37 3.50 -0.36
CA PRO A 13 -11.63 4.01 -1.51
C PRO A 13 -10.22 4.49 -1.12
N LEU A 14 -10.04 5.10 0.05
CA LEU A 14 -8.72 5.55 0.50
C LEU A 14 -7.79 4.37 0.81
N ALA A 15 -8.29 3.30 1.44
CA ALA A 15 -7.53 2.07 1.66
C ALA A 15 -7.15 1.40 0.32
N GLY A 16 -8.05 1.40 -0.66
CA GLY A 16 -7.76 0.93 -2.02
C GLY A 16 -6.68 1.77 -2.71
N ALA A 17 -6.73 3.10 -2.59
CA ALA A 17 -5.71 3.99 -3.13
C ALA A 17 -4.34 3.72 -2.49
N LEU A 18 -4.29 3.58 -1.16
CA LEU A 18 -3.07 3.24 -0.43
C LEU A 18 -2.54 1.86 -0.80
N LEU A 19 -3.41 0.88 -1.08
CA LEU A 19 -3.01 -0.46 -1.51
C LEU A 19 -2.40 -0.44 -2.92
N ILE A 20 -2.94 0.36 -3.83
CA ILE A 20 -2.34 0.58 -5.16
C ILE A 20 -0.98 1.27 -4.99
N LEU A 21 -0.91 2.32 -4.17
CA LEU A 21 0.34 3.04 -3.90
C LEU A 21 1.40 2.14 -3.24
N LEU A 22 1.01 1.25 -2.33
CA LEU A 22 1.88 0.25 -1.73
C LEU A 22 2.52 -0.61 -2.82
N GLN A 23 1.72 -1.15 -3.75
CA GLN A 23 2.24 -1.99 -4.84
C GLN A 23 3.14 -1.21 -5.79
N THR A 24 2.78 0.03 -6.14
CA THR A 24 3.59 0.87 -7.04
C THR A 24 4.93 1.25 -6.42
N GLU A 25 4.91 1.67 -5.15
CA GLU A 25 6.10 2.21 -4.47
C GLU A 25 7.04 1.11 -3.96
N ALA A 26 6.50 -0.07 -3.68
CA ALA A 26 7.28 -1.25 -3.32
C ALA A 26 7.74 -2.08 -4.54
N ALA A 27 7.45 -1.62 -5.77
CA ALA A 27 7.73 -2.33 -7.02
C ALA A 27 7.27 -3.80 -6.96
N ARG A 28 6.01 -4.00 -6.56
CA ARG A 28 5.38 -5.32 -6.48
C ARG A 28 4.39 -5.49 -7.64
N VAL A 29 4.17 -6.75 -8.02
CA VAL A 29 3.15 -7.12 -9.01
C VAL A 29 1.81 -6.53 -8.55
N PRO A 30 1.07 -5.84 -9.45
CA PRO A 30 1.14 -5.91 -10.90
C PRO A 30 1.93 -4.78 -11.60
N VAL A 31 2.54 -3.86 -10.85
CA VAL A 31 3.14 -2.62 -11.40
C VAL A 31 4.49 -2.89 -12.02
N ASP A 32 5.35 -3.53 -11.24
CA ASP A 32 6.67 -3.93 -11.67
C ASP A 32 7.13 -5.10 -10.79
N ASP A 33 8.07 -5.89 -11.27
CA ASP A 33 8.77 -6.85 -10.41
C ASP A 33 10.26 -6.83 -10.81
N PRO A 34 11.16 -6.52 -9.86
CA PRO A 34 12.58 -6.31 -10.12
C PRO A 34 13.33 -7.57 -10.59
N LEU A 35 12.70 -8.76 -10.55
CA LEU A 35 13.33 -10.05 -10.88
C LEU A 35 13.32 -10.41 -12.38
N THR A 36 12.87 -9.52 -13.27
CA THR A 36 12.86 -9.82 -14.71
C THR A 36 14.24 -9.62 -15.33
N HIS A 37 14.95 -10.71 -15.59
CA HIS A 37 16.28 -10.83 -16.22
C HIS A 37 16.36 -10.30 -17.67
N LEU A 38 15.92 -9.06 -17.92
CA LEU A 38 16.14 -8.35 -19.16
C LEU A 38 17.48 -7.61 -19.06
N GLU A 39 18.18 -7.39 -20.16
CA GLU A 39 19.49 -6.72 -20.16
C GLU A 39 19.48 -5.32 -19.49
N LEU A 40 18.29 -4.75 -19.27
CA LEU A 40 18.06 -3.50 -18.54
C LEU A 40 17.99 -3.67 -17.00
N THR A 41 17.63 -4.85 -16.47
CA THR A 41 17.80 -5.14 -15.02
C THR A 41 19.25 -5.40 -14.67
N MET A 42 20.12 -5.63 -15.65
CA MET A 42 21.56 -5.61 -15.41
C MET A 42 22.03 -4.25 -14.85
N ILE A 43 21.31 -3.15 -15.11
CA ILE A 43 21.58 -1.84 -14.48
C ILE A 43 20.96 -1.76 -13.07
N HIS A 44 19.77 -2.32 -12.86
CA HIS A 44 19.07 -2.30 -11.56
C HIS A 44 19.68 -3.27 -10.53
N GLU A 45 20.16 -4.41 -11.00
CA GLU A 45 20.91 -5.40 -10.23
C GLU A 45 22.31 -4.87 -9.92
N VAL A 46 22.98 -4.17 -10.85
CA VAL A 46 24.25 -3.46 -10.55
C VAL A 46 24.08 -2.46 -9.40
N MET A 47 22.94 -1.77 -9.35
CA MET A 47 22.62 -0.83 -8.27
C MET A 47 22.58 -1.46 -6.87
N ILE A 48 22.49 -2.80 -6.76
CA ILE A 48 22.54 -3.55 -5.51
C ILE A 48 23.84 -4.37 -5.40
N LEU A 49 24.35 -4.89 -6.52
CA LEU A 49 25.56 -5.72 -6.59
C LEU A 49 26.85 -4.95 -6.26
N ASP A 50 26.87 -3.63 -6.44
CA ASP A 50 27.99 -2.77 -6.02
C ASP A 50 28.06 -2.57 -4.50
N HIS A 51 26.98 -2.91 -3.78
CA HIS A 51 26.89 -2.73 -2.33
C HIS A 51 27.24 -4.01 -1.56
N SER A 52 28.14 -3.86 -0.59
CA SER A 52 28.56 -4.95 0.29
C SER A 52 27.53 -5.20 1.41
N GLY A 53 27.65 -6.34 2.10
CA GLY A 53 26.68 -6.86 3.08
C GLY A 53 25.92 -5.84 3.96
N PRO A 54 26.58 -4.90 4.66
CA PRO A 54 25.88 -3.91 5.50
C PRO A 54 24.99 -2.93 4.73
N GLU A 55 25.45 -2.47 3.56
CA GLU A 55 24.70 -1.54 2.72
C GLU A 55 23.52 -2.24 2.04
N LEU A 56 23.74 -3.49 1.59
CA LEU A 56 22.68 -4.35 1.08
C LEU A 56 21.58 -4.58 2.14
N ALA A 57 21.97 -4.86 3.39
CA ALA A 57 21.04 -5.02 4.50
C ALA A 57 20.24 -3.74 4.76
N ALA A 58 20.87 -2.56 4.68
CA ALA A 58 20.17 -1.28 4.81
C ALA A 58 19.13 -1.06 3.71
N MET A 59 19.45 -1.44 2.46
CA MET A 59 18.50 -1.35 1.34
C MET A 59 17.30 -2.30 1.50
N GLN A 60 17.56 -3.55 1.87
CA GLN A 60 16.50 -4.53 2.14
C GLN A 60 15.62 -4.10 3.32
N TYR A 61 16.24 -3.55 4.37
CA TYR A 61 15.51 -3.00 5.51
C TYR A 61 14.67 -1.80 5.11
N ALA A 62 15.17 -0.89 4.27
CA ALA A 62 14.41 0.24 3.74
C ALA A 62 13.19 -0.23 2.91
N ALA A 63 13.35 -1.27 2.10
CA ALA A 63 12.23 -1.88 1.36
C ALA A 63 11.18 -2.49 2.31
N GLY A 64 11.62 -3.22 3.34
CA GLY A 64 10.74 -3.75 4.39
C GLY A 64 10.04 -2.66 5.20
N LEU A 65 10.74 -1.56 5.51
CA LEU A 65 10.16 -0.39 6.16
C LEU A 65 9.08 0.25 5.30
N LYS A 66 9.31 0.42 4.00
CA LYS A 66 8.32 1.00 3.09
C LYS A 66 7.02 0.18 3.09
N MET A 67 7.12 -1.14 2.99
CA MET A 67 5.97 -2.05 3.07
C MET A 67 5.24 -1.96 4.42
N THR A 68 5.98 -1.99 5.52
CA THR A 68 5.38 -1.92 6.86
C THR A 68 4.73 -0.56 7.14
N LEU A 69 5.28 0.54 6.63
CA LEU A 69 4.69 1.87 6.73
C LEU A 69 3.34 1.95 5.99
N TYR A 70 3.28 1.51 4.73
CA TYR A 70 2.01 1.51 3.99
C TYR A 70 0.97 0.57 4.60
N ALA A 71 1.38 -0.64 5.02
CA ALA A 71 0.49 -1.55 5.73
C ALA A 71 -0.02 -0.95 7.05
N GLY A 72 0.84 -0.22 7.77
CA GLY A 72 0.50 0.51 8.98
C GLY A 72 -0.50 1.63 8.72
N LEU A 73 -0.33 2.43 7.65
CA LEU A 73 -1.28 3.49 7.26
C LEU A 73 -2.66 2.93 6.89
N ILE A 74 -2.69 1.79 6.19
CA ILE A 74 -3.95 1.10 5.88
C ILE A 74 -4.60 0.57 7.17
N ALA A 75 -3.79 -0.01 8.06
CA ALA A 75 -4.27 -0.54 9.34
C ALA A 75 -4.82 0.58 10.24
N THR A 76 -4.16 1.72 10.36
CA THR A 76 -4.66 2.85 11.17
C THR A 76 -5.95 3.43 10.61
N LEU A 77 -6.12 3.42 9.28
CA LEU A 77 -7.34 3.90 8.66
C LEU A 77 -8.53 2.96 8.92
N LEU A 78 -8.29 1.65 8.90
CA LEU A 78 -9.31 0.61 9.08
C LEU A 78 -9.58 0.24 10.53
N ASN A 79 -8.66 0.51 11.45
CA ASN A 79 -8.79 0.12 12.85
C ASN A 79 -9.94 0.89 13.52
N PRO A 80 -10.97 0.20 14.04
CA PRO A 80 -12.10 0.85 14.69
C PRO A 80 -11.86 1.22 16.16
N PHE A 81 -10.76 0.75 16.76
CA PHE A 81 -10.47 0.95 18.18
C PHE A 81 -9.63 2.20 18.40
N ASP A 82 -10.07 3.03 19.35
CA ASP A 82 -9.31 4.19 19.79
C ASP A 82 -8.07 3.75 20.61
N PRO A 83 -6.84 4.13 20.19
CA PRO A 83 -5.61 3.73 20.88
C PRO A 83 -5.53 4.21 22.33
N LEU A 84 -6.18 5.34 22.64
CA LEU A 84 -6.20 5.94 23.97
C LEU A 84 -7.19 5.24 24.92
N ALA A 85 -8.26 4.64 24.39
CA ALA A 85 -9.28 3.97 25.19
C ALA A 85 -8.93 2.50 25.45
N ALA A 86 -8.40 1.80 24.45
CA ALA A 86 -8.08 0.38 24.54
C ALA A 86 -6.76 0.06 23.81
N PRO A 87 -5.59 0.38 24.41
CA PRO A 87 -4.30 0.30 23.72
C PRO A 87 -3.93 -1.13 23.28
N LEU A 88 -4.20 -2.13 24.11
CA LEU A 88 -3.94 -3.54 23.79
C LEU A 88 -4.81 -4.05 22.64
N ALA A 89 -6.11 -3.72 22.63
CA ALA A 89 -7.01 -4.12 21.56
C ALA A 89 -6.66 -3.41 20.25
N ALA A 90 -6.39 -2.10 20.30
CA ALA A 90 -6.01 -1.31 19.14
C ALA A 90 -4.72 -1.83 18.50
N THR A 91 -3.68 -2.11 19.29
CA THR A 91 -2.42 -2.66 18.77
C THR A 91 -2.59 -4.06 18.18
N ALA A 92 -3.31 -4.96 18.85
CA ALA A 92 -3.57 -6.30 18.34
C ALA A 92 -4.31 -6.27 16.99
N VAL A 93 -5.32 -5.41 16.87
CA VAL A 93 -6.09 -5.26 15.62
C VAL A 93 -5.25 -4.63 14.52
N SER A 94 -4.43 -3.61 14.83
CA SER A 94 -3.51 -3.02 13.84
C SER A 94 -2.52 -4.06 13.30
N VAL A 95 -1.93 -4.88 14.18
CA VAL A 95 -1.02 -5.97 13.75
C VAL A 95 -1.77 -6.98 12.89
N GLY A 96 -2.97 -7.39 13.30
CA GLY A 96 -3.83 -8.28 12.50
C GLY A 96 -4.12 -7.71 11.11
N LEU A 97 -4.48 -6.43 11.03
CA LEU A 97 -4.72 -5.74 9.76
C LEU A 97 -3.47 -5.67 8.89
N MET A 98 -2.31 -5.35 9.45
CA MET A 98 -1.03 -5.37 8.71
C MET A 98 -0.73 -6.75 8.13
N LEU A 99 -0.99 -7.83 8.89
CA LEU A 99 -0.85 -9.20 8.40
C LEU A 99 -1.84 -9.51 7.27
N THR A 100 -3.09 -9.04 7.38
CA THR A 100 -4.06 -9.21 6.29
C THR A 100 -3.65 -8.47 5.02
N VAL A 101 -3.09 -7.25 5.13
CA VAL A 101 -2.54 -6.52 3.99
C VAL A 101 -1.41 -7.30 3.34
N ALA A 102 -0.48 -7.85 4.14
CA ALA A 102 0.59 -8.69 3.63
C ALA A 102 0.07 -9.94 2.89
N LEU A 103 -0.97 -10.59 3.41
CA LEU A 103 -1.61 -11.72 2.73
C LEU A 103 -2.27 -11.30 1.41
N VAL A 104 -2.99 -10.18 1.40
CA VAL A 104 -3.62 -9.65 0.18
C VAL A 104 -2.57 -9.35 -0.89
N VAL A 105 -1.47 -8.69 -0.51
CA VAL A 105 -0.35 -8.42 -1.43
C VAL A 105 0.27 -9.72 -1.94
N GLY A 106 0.50 -10.72 -1.07
CA GLY A 106 0.99 -12.03 -1.48
C GLY A 106 0.03 -12.77 -2.42
N CYS A 107 -1.29 -12.62 -2.23
CA CYS A 107 -2.29 -13.16 -3.16
C CYS A 107 -2.22 -12.46 -4.52
N PHE A 108 -2.07 -11.14 -4.57
CA PHE A 108 -1.90 -10.40 -5.82
C PHE A 108 -0.65 -10.88 -6.58
N GLU A 109 0.48 -11.01 -5.88
CA GLU A 109 1.73 -11.53 -6.46
C GLU A 109 1.58 -12.96 -6.99
N SER A 110 0.76 -13.79 -6.34
CA SER A 110 0.58 -15.20 -6.73
C SER A 110 -0.43 -15.40 -7.85
N LEU A 111 -1.43 -14.51 -7.98
CA LEU A 111 -2.60 -14.70 -8.84
C LEU A 111 -2.62 -13.77 -10.06
N MET A 112 -1.91 -12.64 -10.03
CA MET A 112 -1.91 -11.67 -11.13
C MET A 112 -0.65 -11.77 -11.97
N ALA A 113 -0.81 -11.55 -13.28
CA ALA A 113 0.29 -11.27 -14.18
C ALA A 113 0.68 -9.78 -14.09
N ARG A 114 1.93 -9.49 -14.47
CA ARG A 114 2.45 -8.13 -14.59
C ARG A 114 1.66 -7.33 -15.62
N LEU A 115 1.39 -6.07 -15.30
CA LEU A 115 0.80 -5.14 -16.25
C LEU A 115 1.85 -4.68 -17.25
N PRO A 116 1.49 -4.51 -18.54
CA PRO A 116 2.39 -3.90 -19.50
C PRO A 116 2.61 -2.42 -19.15
N MET A 117 3.82 -1.89 -19.40
CA MET A 117 4.26 -0.56 -18.95
C MET A 117 3.30 0.59 -19.27
N HIS A 118 2.65 0.55 -20.44
CA HIS A 118 1.66 1.57 -20.83
C HIS A 118 0.39 1.58 -19.95
N GLN A 119 0.09 0.47 -19.27
CA GLN A 119 -1.05 0.36 -18.35
C GLN A 119 -0.68 0.73 -16.92
N VAL A 120 0.60 0.73 -16.57
CA VAL A 120 1.07 1.12 -15.23
C VAL A 120 0.62 2.53 -14.89
N SER A 121 0.78 3.49 -15.81
CA SER A 121 0.28 4.86 -15.60
C SER A 121 -1.23 4.88 -15.34
N ARG A 122 -2.02 4.10 -16.10
CA ARG A 122 -3.48 4.01 -15.90
C ARG A 122 -3.83 3.41 -14.54
N TYR A 123 -3.05 2.43 -14.07
CA TYR A 123 -3.20 1.82 -12.75
C TYR A 123 -2.95 2.84 -11.63
N VAL A 124 -1.89 3.65 -11.75
CA VAL A 124 -1.61 4.74 -10.78
C VAL A 124 -2.72 5.81 -10.79
N TRP A 125 -3.25 6.15 -11.97
CA TRP A 125 -4.39 7.07 -12.07
C TRP A 125 -5.63 6.56 -11.31
N LEU A 126 -5.86 5.24 -11.24
CA LEU A 126 -6.96 4.68 -10.43
C LEU A 126 -6.81 5.03 -8.94
N ALA A 127 -5.59 5.02 -8.40
CA ALA A 127 -5.36 5.45 -7.02
C ALA A 127 -5.74 6.93 -6.83
N GLY A 128 -5.38 7.79 -7.80
CA GLY A 128 -5.79 9.19 -7.81
C GLY A 128 -7.31 9.38 -7.83
N TRP A 129 -8.02 8.61 -8.67
CA TRP A 129 -9.48 8.63 -8.72
C TRP A 129 -10.14 8.16 -7.42
N LEU A 130 -9.61 7.12 -6.79
CA LEU A 130 -10.10 6.63 -5.50
C LEU A 130 -9.88 7.65 -4.38
N ALA A 131 -8.70 8.29 -4.33
CA ALA A 131 -8.42 9.36 -3.38
C ALA A 131 -9.33 10.58 -3.61
N ALA A 132 -9.56 10.97 -4.88
CA ALA A 132 -10.48 12.05 -5.24
C ALA A 132 -11.92 11.71 -4.84
N ALA A 133 -12.37 10.46 -5.06
CA ALA A 133 -13.69 10.01 -4.63
C ALA A 133 -13.85 10.11 -3.11
N ALA A 134 -12.85 9.68 -2.34
CA ALA A 134 -12.85 9.84 -0.88
C ALA A 134 -12.89 11.32 -0.44
N ALA A 135 -12.16 12.20 -1.12
CA ALA A 135 -12.17 13.64 -0.83
C ALA A 135 -13.54 14.27 -1.17
N LEU A 136 -14.15 13.87 -2.28
CA LEU A 136 -15.48 14.34 -2.68
C LEU A 136 -16.56 13.87 -1.71
N THR A 137 -16.53 12.62 -1.24
CA THR A 137 -17.50 12.15 -0.23
C THR A 137 -17.36 12.92 1.07
N VAL A 138 -16.13 13.22 1.51
CA VAL A 138 -15.90 14.11 2.67
C VAL A 138 -16.48 15.50 2.42
N GLY A 139 -16.29 16.08 1.24
CA GLY A 139 -16.83 17.41 0.89
C GLY A 139 -18.36 17.45 0.90
N VAL A 140 -19.01 16.50 0.23
CA VAL A 140 -20.47 16.42 0.12
C VAL A 140 -21.13 16.13 1.47
N LEU A 141 -20.52 15.29 2.31
CA LEU A 141 -21.13 14.80 3.55
C LEU A 141 -20.69 15.60 4.79
N GLY A 142 -19.52 16.23 4.76
CA GLY A 142 -18.94 16.99 5.86
C GLY A 142 -19.32 18.47 5.88
N GLY A 143 -19.78 19.05 4.76
CA GLY A 143 -20.26 20.42 4.74
C GLY A 143 -20.61 20.95 3.34
N GLY A 144 -21.90 21.06 3.06
CA GLY A 144 -22.49 22.07 2.17
C GLY A 144 -22.09 22.01 0.69
N LEU A 145 -22.60 21.01 -0.02
CA LEU A 145 -23.22 21.23 -1.34
C LEU A 145 -24.71 20.97 -1.21
#